data_AF-A0A1E1KQH0-F1
#
_entry.id   AF-A0A1E1KQH0-F1
#
_cell.length_a   1.000
_cell.length_b   1.000
_cell.length_c   1.000
_cell.angle_alpha   90.00
_cell.angle_beta   90.00
_cell.angle_gamma   90.00
#
_symmetry.space_group_name_H-M   'P 1'
#
loop_
_entity.id
_entity.type
_entity.pdbx_description
1 polymer ?
#
loop_
_entity_poly.entity_id
_entity_poly.type
_entity_poly.pdbx_seq_one_letter_code
_entity_poly.pdbx_strand_id
1 'polypeptide(L)'
;MPISPPGGTGVGGLYRCIVDYNHQPFSITWSGSQEYPDLESFPSLKNAELLSVQQSSEAAAIWKNSELLDYRSHASIRIAEHGSFPVLKLAHSDEVSMKLIQYEFDIIAKLTEQGLPVVDYDHEPILENGVVCGYRMEKLSKIEASELRLRAKDIKQAIDQFYRMGFSHGDVGPSNIITKDSRITLINLSFTGQLGTC
;
A
#
# COMPACT_ATOMS: atom_id res chain seq x y z
N MET A 1 11.32 13.83 8.06
CA MET A 1 11.49 13.23 6.73
C MET A 1 11.09 11.77 6.82
N PRO A 2 9.89 11.39 6.33
CA PRO A 2 9.44 10.00 6.36
C PRO A 2 10.23 9.12 5.39
N ILE A 3 10.55 7.89 5.81
CA ILE A 3 11.41 6.95 5.07
C ILE A 3 10.78 5.55 5.11
N SER A 4 10.79 4.84 3.99
CA SER A 4 10.34 3.45 3.92
C SER A 4 11.37 2.49 4.52
N PRO A 5 10.96 1.31 5.02
CA PRO A 5 11.90 0.24 5.38
C PRO A 5 12.90 -0.08 4.25
N PRO A 6 14.13 -0.52 4.55
CA PRO A 6 15.09 -0.94 3.54
C PRO A 6 14.61 -2.22 2.86
N GLY A 7 14.38 -2.14 1.56
CA GLY A 7 14.09 -3.28 0.69
C GLY A 7 15.35 -3.79 0.00
N GLY A 8 15.35 -5.07 -0.37
CA GLY A 8 16.37 -5.62 -1.27
C GLY A 8 16.14 -5.15 -2.71
N THR A 9 17.22 -5.02 -3.47
CA THR A 9 17.16 -4.67 -4.91
C THR A 9 17.15 -5.89 -5.83
N GLY A 10 17.24 -7.10 -5.28
CA GLY A 10 17.51 -8.34 -6.02
C GLY A 10 19.00 -8.62 -6.22
N VAL A 11 19.88 -7.63 -5.98
CA VAL A 11 21.33 -7.80 -5.94
C VAL A 11 21.77 -7.98 -4.48
N GLY A 12 22.54 -9.03 -4.22
CA GLY A 12 23.02 -9.34 -2.87
C GLY A 12 23.85 -8.19 -2.28
N GLY A 13 23.50 -7.77 -1.06
CA GLY A 13 24.19 -6.68 -0.35
C GLY A 13 23.86 -5.27 -0.84
N LEU A 14 22.86 -5.10 -1.71
CA LEU A 14 22.39 -3.80 -2.20
C LEU A 14 20.94 -3.56 -1.73
N TYR A 15 20.75 -2.45 -1.01
CA TYR A 15 19.52 -2.07 -0.35
C TYR A 15 18.97 -0.77 -0.92
N ARG A 16 17.65 -0.59 -0.80
CA ARG A 16 16.95 0.60 -1.29
C ARG A 16 15.87 1.04 -0.31
N CYS A 17 15.67 2.34 -0.17
CA CYS A 17 14.48 2.91 0.49
C CYS A 17 13.95 4.11 -0.29
N ILE A 18 12.70 4.46 0.00
CA ILE A 18 12.05 5.67 -0.50
C ILE A 18 12.03 6.71 0.62
N VAL A 19 12.35 7.94 0.27
CA VAL A 19 12.32 9.10 1.16
C VAL A 19 11.34 10.10 0.61
N ASP A 20 10.42 10.56 1.46
CA ASP A 20 9.56 11.70 1.14
C ASP A 20 10.24 12.98 1.68
N TYR A 21 10.76 13.80 0.77
CA TYR A 21 11.43 15.05 1.09
C TYR A 21 10.77 16.20 0.34
N ASN A 22 10.19 17.14 1.08
CA ASN A 22 9.45 18.29 0.54
C ASN A 22 8.32 17.88 -0.43
N HIS A 23 7.58 16.83 -0.10
CA HIS A 23 6.51 16.25 -0.94
C HIS A 23 7.02 15.80 -2.32
N GLN A 24 8.25 15.28 -2.36
CA GLN A 24 8.83 14.65 -3.53
C GLN A 24 9.47 13.31 -3.13
N PRO A 25 9.17 12.23 -3.86
CA PRO A 25 9.78 10.93 -3.59
C PRO A 25 11.20 10.86 -4.17
N PHE A 26 12.12 10.38 -3.34
CA PHE A 26 13.47 10.02 -3.74
C PHE A 26 13.75 8.56 -3.41
N SER A 27 14.45 7.87 -4.29
CA SER A 27 15.00 6.54 -4.04
C SER A 27 16.45 6.68 -3.58
N ILE A 28 16.77 6.10 -2.43
CA ILE A 28 18.15 5.97 -1.96
C ILE A 28 18.57 4.52 -2.14
N THR A 29 19.72 4.30 -2.75
CA THR A 29 20.31 2.97 -2.92
C THR A 29 21.71 2.93 -2.32
N TRP A 30 22.03 1.90 -1.54
CA TRP A 30 23.35 1.75 -0.90
C TRP A 30 23.75 0.29 -0.76
N SER A 31 25.05 0.05 -0.62
CA SER A 31 25.62 -1.29 -0.47
C SER A 31 26.17 -1.51 0.94
N GLY A 32 26.22 -2.77 1.38
CA GLY A 32 26.86 -3.16 2.64
C GLY A 32 25.88 -3.80 3.61
N SER A 33 25.45 -3.05 4.62
CA SER A 33 24.45 -3.50 5.61
C SER A 33 23.06 -2.98 5.30
N GLN A 34 22.04 -3.63 5.88
CA GLN A 34 20.64 -3.19 5.79
C GLN A 34 20.36 -1.93 6.62
N GLU A 35 21.33 -1.43 7.38
CA GLU A 35 21.20 -0.18 8.12
C GLU A 35 21.12 0.99 7.14
N TYR A 36 20.29 1.99 7.46
CA TYR A 36 20.17 3.17 6.61
C TYR A 36 21.50 3.92 6.51
N PRO A 37 21.80 4.54 5.35
CA PRO A 37 22.91 5.49 5.26
C PRO A 37 22.63 6.69 6.16
N ASP A 38 23.68 7.46 6.49
CA ASP A 38 23.52 8.72 7.21
C ASP A 38 22.71 9.72 6.35
N LEU A 39 21.59 10.17 6.91
CA LEU A 39 20.64 11.09 6.27
C LEU A 39 20.66 12.49 6.90
N GLU A 40 21.55 12.78 7.86
CA GLU A 40 21.60 14.10 8.53
C GLU A 40 21.87 15.24 7.54
N SER A 41 22.62 14.95 6.48
CA SER A 41 22.99 15.93 5.43
C SER A 41 22.13 15.84 4.16
N PHE A 42 20.99 15.14 4.19
CA PHE A 42 20.11 14.99 3.02
C PHE A 42 19.76 16.37 2.40
N PRO A 43 19.84 16.54 1.06
CA PRO A 43 20.00 15.52 0.01
C PRO A 43 21.45 15.14 -0.35
N SER A 44 22.47 15.65 0.37
CA SER A 44 23.87 15.30 0.09
C SER A 44 24.28 14.01 0.81
N LEU A 45 24.44 12.93 0.05
CA LEU A 45 24.81 11.60 0.58
C LEU A 45 26.26 11.25 0.21
N LYS A 46 27.01 10.62 1.13
CA LYS A 46 28.42 10.25 0.91
C LYS A 46 28.61 8.82 0.37
N ASN A 47 27.79 7.87 0.83
CA ASN A 47 27.94 6.44 0.56
C ASN A 47 26.64 5.81 0.02
N ALA A 48 25.81 6.62 -0.63
CA ALA A 48 24.54 6.16 -1.19
C ALA A 48 24.24 6.96 -2.46
N GLU A 49 23.57 6.32 -3.40
CA GLU A 49 23.04 6.94 -4.60
C GLU A 49 21.65 7.51 -4.29
N LEU A 50 21.42 8.75 -4.70
CA LEU A 50 20.13 9.43 -4.59
C LEU A 50 19.56 9.66 -5.99
N LEU A 51 18.39 9.10 -6.26
CA LEU A 51 17.66 9.30 -7.49
C LEU A 51 16.29 9.89 -7.20
N SER A 52 15.90 10.91 -7.97
CA SER A 52 14.51 11.37 -7.97
C SER A 52 13.64 10.30 -8.63
N VAL A 53 12.55 9.95 -7.97
CA VAL A 53 11.58 9.02 -8.51
C VAL A 53 10.82 9.72 -9.64
N GLN A 54 10.94 9.19 -10.86
CA GLN A 54 10.23 9.72 -12.00
C GLN A 54 8.73 9.48 -11.85
N GLN A 55 7.95 10.53 -12.05
CA GLN A 55 6.50 10.51 -11.97
C GLN A 55 5.92 11.33 -13.12
N SER A 56 4.80 10.88 -13.66
CA SER A 56 3.96 11.66 -14.55
C SER A 56 3.47 12.91 -13.82
N SER A 57 3.07 13.94 -14.57
CA SER A 57 2.56 15.19 -13.99
C SER A 57 1.35 14.97 -13.07
N GLU A 58 0.53 13.98 -13.36
CA GLU A 58 -0.65 13.65 -12.56
C GLU A 58 -0.24 12.99 -11.23
N ALA A 59 0.58 11.92 -11.28
CA ALA A 59 1.07 11.25 -10.09
C ALA A 59 1.90 12.19 -9.19
N ALA A 60 2.71 13.06 -9.79
CA ALA A 60 3.47 14.09 -9.08
C ALA A 60 2.55 15.10 -8.38
N ALA A 61 1.45 15.53 -9.02
CA ALA A 61 0.47 16.42 -8.40
C ALA A 61 -0.24 15.74 -7.22
N ILE A 62 -0.60 14.47 -7.37
CA ILE A 62 -1.21 13.67 -6.30
C ILE A 62 -0.25 13.54 -5.11
N TRP A 63 1.01 13.20 -5.37
CA TRP A 63 2.02 13.07 -4.33
C TRP A 63 2.22 14.40 -3.58
N LYS A 64 2.35 15.50 -4.33
CA LYS A 64 2.56 16.85 -3.80
C LYS A 64 1.41 17.32 -2.90
N ASN A 65 0.17 16.97 -3.26
CA ASN A 65 -1.04 17.43 -2.58
C ASN A 65 -1.59 16.41 -1.57
N SER A 66 -0.77 15.45 -1.14
CA SER A 66 -1.15 14.46 -0.13
C SER A 66 -0.05 14.29 0.91
N GLU A 67 -0.46 13.90 2.11
CA GLU A 67 0.42 13.62 3.24
C GLU A 67 0.67 12.12 3.37
N LEU A 68 1.89 11.72 3.69
CA LEU A 68 2.20 10.31 3.95
C LEU A 68 1.60 9.87 5.30
N LEU A 69 0.87 8.76 5.29
CA LEU A 69 0.38 8.07 6.49
C LEU A 69 1.25 6.87 6.88
N ASP A 70 1.67 6.07 5.90
CA ASP A 70 2.40 4.82 6.15
C ASP A 70 3.17 4.35 4.90
N TYR A 71 4.21 3.54 5.11
CA TYR A 71 4.86 2.76 4.05
C TYR A 71 4.54 1.28 4.23
N ARG A 72 3.90 0.69 3.23
CA ARG A 72 3.75 -0.76 3.06
C ARG A 72 4.91 -1.30 2.21
N SER A 73 5.07 -2.61 2.15
CA SER A 73 6.15 -3.26 1.39
C SER A 73 6.24 -2.83 -0.07
N HIS A 74 5.09 -2.55 -0.70
CA HIS A 74 4.96 -2.25 -2.13
C HIS A 74 4.23 -0.93 -2.40
N ALA A 75 3.89 -0.15 -1.37
CA ALA A 75 3.06 1.03 -1.56
C ALA A 75 3.25 2.07 -0.45
N SER A 76 3.10 3.33 -0.84
CA SER A 76 2.90 4.45 0.07
C SER A 76 1.40 4.64 0.32
N ILE A 77 1.00 4.69 1.58
CA ILE A 77 -0.35 5.08 1.98
C ILE A 77 -0.33 6.56 2.29
N ARG A 78 -1.14 7.33 1.56
CA ARG A 78 -1.20 8.78 1.67
C ARG A 78 -2.62 9.24 1.96
N ILE A 79 -2.79 10.48 2.39
CA ILE A 79 -4.10 11.11 2.59
C ILE A 79 -4.13 12.49 1.93
N ALA A 80 -5.17 12.75 1.14
CA ALA A 80 -5.51 14.06 0.64
C ALA A 80 -6.50 14.75 1.58
N GLU A 81 -6.47 16.08 1.64
CA GLU A 81 -7.36 16.85 2.53
C GLU A 81 -8.84 16.76 2.14
N HIS A 82 -9.15 16.48 0.87
CA HIS A 82 -10.49 16.57 0.31
C HIS A 82 -10.85 15.38 -0.58
N GLY A 83 -12.14 15.10 -0.69
CA GLY A 83 -12.71 14.05 -1.55
C GLY A 83 -13.45 12.95 -0.78
N SER A 84 -14.32 12.23 -1.48
CA SER A 84 -15.04 11.08 -0.92
C SER A 84 -14.12 9.90 -0.59
N PHE A 85 -12.99 9.82 -1.29
CA PHE A 85 -11.96 8.79 -1.14
C PHE A 85 -10.60 9.44 -0.83
N PRO A 86 -10.41 9.95 0.41
CA PRO A 86 -9.24 10.76 0.74
C PRO A 86 -7.97 9.93 0.92
N VAL A 87 -8.05 8.62 1.14
CA VAL A 87 -6.86 7.77 1.34
C VAL A 87 -6.38 7.25 0.00
N LEU A 88 -5.10 7.37 -0.28
CA LEU A 88 -4.47 6.92 -1.51
C LEU A 88 -3.52 5.77 -1.21
N LYS A 89 -3.56 4.73 -2.03
CA LYS A 89 -2.54 3.67 -2.05
C LYS A 89 -1.78 3.80 -3.36
N LEU A 90 -0.53 4.25 -3.29
CA LEU A 90 0.34 4.46 -4.44
C LEU A 90 1.45 3.42 -4.44
N ALA A 91 1.64 2.71 -5.54
CA ALA A 91 2.74 1.78 -5.74
C ALA A 91 4.09 2.48 -5.55
N HIS A 92 5.07 1.74 -5.04
CA HIS A 92 6.47 2.13 -5.27
C HIS A 92 6.78 2.07 -6.77
N SER A 93 7.71 2.91 -7.23
CA SER A 93 8.07 3.06 -8.65
C SER A 93 8.97 1.92 -9.16
N ASP A 94 8.52 0.69 -8.92
CA ASP A 94 9.08 -0.54 -9.46
C ASP A 94 7.96 -1.40 -10.04
N GLU A 95 8.30 -2.23 -11.01
CA GLU A 95 7.33 -3.00 -11.78
C GLU A 95 6.52 -3.98 -10.91
N VAL A 96 7.15 -4.58 -9.90
CA VAL A 96 6.50 -5.55 -9.00
C VAL A 96 5.42 -4.84 -8.18
N SER A 97 5.77 -3.70 -7.60
CA SER A 97 4.85 -2.89 -6.80
C SER A 97 3.66 -2.39 -7.62
N MET A 98 3.88 -1.92 -8.86
CA MET A 98 2.79 -1.51 -9.75
C MET A 98 1.87 -2.69 -10.11
N LYS A 99 2.42 -3.86 -10.44
CA LYS A 99 1.64 -5.07 -10.73
C LYS A 99 0.78 -5.52 -9.55
N LEU A 100 1.33 -5.48 -8.33
CA LEU A 100 0.60 -5.84 -7.11
C LEU A 100 -0.55 -4.86 -6.84
N ILE A 101 -0.34 -3.57 -7.09
CA ILE A 101 -1.38 -2.55 -6.94
C ILE A 101 -2.48 -2.68 -7.99
N GLN A 102 -2.14 -2.91 -9.26
CA GLN A 102 -3.12 -3.21 -10.31
C GLN A 102 -3.94 -4.44 -9.93
N TYR A 103 -3.28 -5.52 -9.53
CA TYR A 103 -3.95 -6.76 -9.12
C TYR A 103 -4.91 -6.53 -7.95
N GLU A 104 -4.47 -5.77 -6.94
CA GLU A 104 -5.31 -5.43 -5.80
C GLU A 104 -6.51 -4.57 -6.20
N PHE A 105 -6.34 -3.62 -7.11
CA PHE A 105 -7.44 -2.83 -7.63
C PHE A 105 -8.50 -3.71 -8.32
N ASP A 106 -8.04 -4.63 -9.18
CA ASP A 106 -8.92 -5.54 -9.92
C ASP A 106 -9.63 -6.53 -8.99
N ILE A 107 -8.94 -7.04 -7.96
CA ILE A 107 -9.54 -7.98 -7.02
C ILE A 107 -10.57 -7.28 -6.11
N ILE A 108 -10.32 -6.03 -5.70
CA ILE A 108 -11.32 -5.25 -4.95
C ILE A 108 -12.60 -5.11 -5.78
N ALA A 109 -12.49 -4.74 -7.06
CA ALA A 109 -13.65 -4.66 -7.95
C ALA A 109 -14.44 -5.96 -8.00
N LYS A 110 -13.75 -7.08 -8.24
CA LYS A 110 -14.35 -8.42 -8.32
C LYS A 110 -15.03 -8.86 -7.01
N LEU A 111 -14.45 -8.52 -5.86
CA LEU A 111 -15.00 -8.86 -4.55
C LEU A 111 -16.21 -7.99 -4.18
N THR A 112 -16.19 -6.71 -4.57
CA THR A 112 -17.33 -5.79 -4.43
C THR A 112 -18.53 -6.28 -5.23
N GLU A 113 -18.34 -6.70 -6.48
CA GLU A 113 -19.41 -7.28 -7.32
C GLU A 113 -20.04 -8.55 -6.70
N GLN A 114 -19.25 -9.29 -5.93
CA GLN A 114 -19.68 -10.49 -5.22
C GLN A 114 -20.27 -10.20 -3.82
N GLY A 115 -20.37 -8.92 -3.44
CA GLY A 115 -20.96 -8.49 -2.17
C GLY A 115 -20.10 -8.79 -0.94
N LEU A 116 -18.79 -9.01 -1.10
CA LEU A 116 -17.90 -9.16 0.06
C LEU A 116 -17.64 -7.80 0.73
N PRO A 117 -17.45 -7.79 2.06
CA PRO A 117 -17.12 -6.57 2.80
C PRO A 117 -15.65 -6.18 2.55
N VAL A 118 -15.41 -5.53 1.42
CA VAL A 118 -14.14 -4.85 1.11
C VAL A 118 -14.29 -3.34 1.32
N VAL A 119 -13.18 -2.63 1.20
CA VAL A 119 -13.14 -1.17 1.31
C VAL A 119 -13.86 -0.51 0.14
N ASP A 120 -14.60 0.59 0.39
CA ASP A 120 -15.12 1.42 -0.69
C ASP A 120 -13.99 2.23 -1.31
N TYR A 121 -14.01 2.29 -2.63
CA TYR A 121 -12.90 2.84 -3.40
C TYR A 121 -13.42 3.62 -4.61
N ASP A 122 -12.57 4.51 -5.09
CA ASP A 122 -12.77 5.20 -6.34
C ASP A 122 -12.55 4.24 -7.51
N HIS A 123 -13.55 4.07 -8.35
CA HIS A 123 -13.47 3.19 -9.52
C HIS A 123 -12.56 3.74 -10.62
N GLU A 124 -12.11 4.99 -10.51
CA GLU A 124 -11.08 5.57 -11.39
C GLU A 124 -9.68 5.37 -10.77
N PRO A 125 -8.85 4.47 -11.33
CA PRO A 125 -7.51 4.24 -10.82
C PRO A 125 -6.59 5.43 -11.10
N ILE A 126 -5.51 5.52 -10.37
CA ILE A 126 -4.42 6.47 -10.60
C ILE A 126 -3.44 5.84 -11.57
N LEU A 127 -3.10 6.60 -12.63
CA LEU A 127 -2.26 6.11 -13.70
C LEU A 127 -0.88 6.76 -13.69
N GLU A 128 0.14 5.97 -14.01
CA GLU A 128 1.49 6.41 -14.34
C GLU A 128 1.78 5.98 -15.78
N ASN A 129 1.83 6.93 -16.71
CA ASN A 129 2.02 6.67 -18.14
C ASN A 129 1.04 5.62 -18.72
N GLY A 130 -0.21 5.63 -18.25
CA GLY A 130 -1.28 4.72 -18.68
C GLY A 130 -1.32 3.37 -17.95
N VAL A 131 -0.41 3.12 -17.00
CA VAL A 131 -0.39 1.91 -16.16
C VAL A 131 -0.95 2.25 -14.78
N VAL A 132 -1.79 1.40 -14.20
CA VAL A 132 -2.29 1.64 -12.83
C VAL A 132 -1.13 1.61 -11.85
N CYS A 133 -0.95 2.73 -11.17
CA CYS A 133 0.06 2.91 -10.13
C CYS A 133 -0.56 3.18 -8.77
N GLY A 134 -1.88 3.30 -8.67
CA GLY A 134 -2.55 3.54 -7.40
C GLY A 134 -4.06 3.60 -7.52
N TYR A 135 -4.71 3.77 -6.38
CA TYR A 135 -6.14 4.00 -6.30
C TYR A 135 -6.47 4.76 -5.02
N ARG A 136 -7.71 5.28 -4.96
CA ARG A 136 -8.23 6.03 -3.82
C ARG A 136 -9.28 5.20 -3.09
N MET A 137 -9.32 5.32 -1.78
CA MET A 137 -10.26 4.62 -0.92
C MET A 137 -10.71 5.50 0.25
N GLU A 138 -11.80 5.07 0.88
CA GLU A 138 -12.33 5.74 2.06
C GLU A 138 -11.33 5.72 3.22
N LYS A 139 -11.56 6.59 4.21
CA LYS A 139 -10.75 6.58 5.44
C LYS A 139 -11.22 5.46 6.35
N LEU A 140 -10.27 4.61 6.75
CA LEU A 140 -10.55 3.42 7.56
C LEU A 140 -9.97 3.57 8.96
N SER A 141 -10.68 3.03 9.95
CA SER A 141 -10.27 3.05 11.36
C SER A 141 -9.57 1.73 11.70
N LYS A 142 -8.32 1.84 12.21
CA LYS A 142 -7.60 0.68 12.74
C LYS A 142 -8.32 0.13 13.96
N ILE A 143 -8.32 -1.19 14.10
CA ILE A 143 -8.80 -1.86 15.31
C ILE A 143 -7.65 -1.92 16.31
N GLU A 144 -7.93 -1.51 17.55
CA GLU A 144 -6.97 -1.64 18.65
C GLU A 144 -6.71 -3.11 18.99
N ALA A 145 -5.49 -3.42 19.43
CA ALA A 145 -5.10 -4.81 19.71
C ALA A 145 -5.97 -5.49 20.79
N SER A 146 -6.47 -4.71 21.75
CA SER A 146 -7.43 -5.17 22.78
C SER A 146 -8.79 -5.52 22.18
N GLU A 147 -9.25 -4.77 21.18
CA GLU A 147 -10.52 -5.00 20.50
C GLU A 147 -10.46 -6.22 19.57
N LEU A 148 -9.34 -6.46 18.88
CA LEU A 148 -9.18 -7.63 17.99
C LEU A 148 -9.56 -8.95 18.66
N ARG A 149 -9.19 -9.14 19.94
CA ARG A 149 -9.54 -10.35 20.70
C ARG A 149 -11.03 -10.45 20.96
N LEU A 150 -11.69 -9.33 21.26
CA LEU A 150 -13.13 -9.27 21.50
C LEU A 150 -13.92 -9.55 20.22
N ARG A 151 -13.37 -9.18 19.06
CA ARG A 151 -13.97 -9.32 17.74
C ARG A 151 -13.60 -10.62 17.02
N ALA A 152 -12.95 -11.59 17.68
CA ALA A 152 -12.45 -12.81 17.05
C ALA A 152 -13.53 -13.60 16.27
N LYS A 153 -14.78 -13.62 16.76
CA LYS A 153 -15.90 -14.25 16.07
C LYS A 153 -16.26 -13.52 14.76
N ASP A 154 -16.32 -12.20 14.80
CA ASP A 154 -16.64 -11.37 13.63
C ASP A 154 -15.53 -11.45 12.57
N ILE A 155 -14.27 -11.46 13.02
CA ILE A 155 -13.10 -11.67 12.15
C ILE A 155 -13.20 -13.03 11.46
N LYS A 156 -13.49 -14.09 12.22
CA LYS A 156 -13.69 -15.43 11.64
C LYS A 156 -14.84 -15.41 10.63
N GLN A 157 -15.94 -14.74 10.92
CA GLN A 157 -17.07 -14.63 9.98
C GLN A 157 -16.69 -13.93 8.68
N ALA A 158 -15.94 -12.82 8.74
CA ALA A 158 -15.45 -12.13 7.54
C ALA A 158 -14.55 -13.04 6.70
N ILE A 159 -13.64 -13.78 7.33
CA ILE A 159 -12.78 -14.76 6.64
C ILE A 159 -13.61 -15.91 6.04
N ASP A 160 -14.59 -16.44 6.77
CA ASP A 160 -15.48 -17.50 6.28
C ASP A 160 -16.34 -17.03 5.09
N GLN A 161 -16.62 -15.72 4.95
CA GLN A 161 -17.30 -15.16 3.78
C GLN A 161 -16.39 -15.21 2.54
N PHE A 162 -15.11 -14.83 2.66
CA PHE A 162 -14.12 -15.00 1.60
C PHE A 162 -14.07 -16.44 1.11
N TYR A 163 -13.93 -17.40 2.03
CA TYR A 163 -13.87 -18.82 1.67
C TYR A 163 -15.14 -19.34 1.01
N ARG A 164 -16.33 -18.92 1.48
CA ARG A 164 -17.60 -19.30 0.87
C ARG A 164 -17.75 -18.79 -0.57
N MET A 165 -17.16 -17.65 -0.88
CA MET A 165 -17.11 -17.08 -2.23
C MET A 165 -15.94 -17.65 -3.07
N GLY A 166 -15.18 -18.60 -2.53
CA GLY A 166 -14.08 -19.24 -3.22
C GLY A 166 -12.82 -18.38 -3.27
N PHE A 167 -12.59 -17.51 -2.30
CA PHE A 167 -11.37 -16.70 -2.19
C PHE A 167 -10.60 -16.98 -0.89
N SER A 168 -9.28 -16.85 -0.96
CA SER A 168 -8.40 -16.71 0.20
C SER A 168 -7.81 -15.31 0.18
N HIS A 169 -7.74 -14.65 1.34
CA HIS A 169 -7.10 -13.33 1.46
C HIS A 169 -5.57 -13.40 1.25
N GLY A 170 -4.93 -14.51 1.63
CA GLY A 170 -3.49 -14.74 1.44
C GLY A 170 -2.54 -14.01 2.41
N ASP A 171 -3.02 -13.04 3.21
CA ASP A 171 -2.20 -12.24 4.13
C ASP A 171 -3.04 -11.70 5.31
N VAL A 172 -3.67 -12.59 6.07
CA VAL A 172 -4.49 -12.17 7.22
C VAL A 172 -3.60 -11.90 8.43
N GLY A 173 -3.47 -10.63 8.79
CA GLY A 173 -2.79 -10.18 10.00
C GLY A 173 -3.50 -8.98 10.65
N PRO A 174 -3.19 -8.64 11.92
CA PRO A 174 -3.83 -7.54 12.65
C PRO A 174 -3.87 -6.21 11.89
N SER A 175 -2.83 -5.89 11.11
CA SER A 175 -2.73 -4.64 10.33
C SER A 175 -3.64 -4.58 9.10
N ASN A 176 -4.21 -5.71 8.70
CA ASN A 176 -5.05 -5.90 7.52
C ASN A 176 -6.52 -6.12 7.91
N ILE A 177 -6.83 -6.07 9.21
CA ILE A 177 -8.18 -6.17 9.75
C ILE A 177 -8.55 -4.80 10.29
N ILE A 178 -9.63 -4.24 9.75
CA ILE A 178 -10.11 -2.91 10.09
C ILE A 178 -11.61 -2.96 10.36
N THR A 179 -12.13 -1.90 10.99
CA THR A 179 -13.57 -1.74 11.18
C THR A 179 -14.11 -0.65 10.27
N LYS A 180 -15.16 -0.98 9.52
CA LYS A 180 -16.00 -0.05 8.76
C LYS A 180 -17.45 -0.20 9.21
N ASP A 181 -18.08 0.88 9.67
CA ASP A 181 -19.47 0.85 10.16
C ASP A 181 -19.76 -0.29 11.15
N SER A 182 -18.83 -0.51 12.09
CA SER A 182 -18.83 -1.62 13.07
C SER A 182 -18.66 -3.02 12.48
N ARG A 183 -18.48 -3.18 11.17
CA ARG A 183 -18.22 -4.45 10.50
C ARG A 183 -16.72 -4.67 10.29
N ILE A 184 -16.28 -5.92 10.39
CA ILE A 184 -14.91 -6.28 10.04
C ILE A 184 -14.77 -6.25 8.52
N THR A 185 -13.81 -5.47 8.05
CA THR A 185 -13.42 -5.37 6.65
C THR A 185 -11.96 -5.80 6.55
N LEU A 186 -11.65 -6.61 5.53
CA LEU A 186 -10.29 -7.05 5.24
C LEU A 186 -9.69 -6.16 4.13
N ILE A 187 -8.43 -5.75 4.30
CA ILE A 187 -7.71 -4.87 3.37
C ILE A 187 -6.35 -5.46 3.02
N ASN A 188 -5.63 -4.83 2.07
CA ASN A 188 -4.34 -5.30 1.57
C ASN A 188 -4.49 -6.63 0.81
N LEU A 189 -5.21 -6.58 -0.30
CA LEU A 189 -5.65 -7.76 -1.06
C LEU A 189 -4.66 -8.13 -2.17
N SER A 190 -3.44 -7.60 -2.16
CA SER A 190 -2.41 -7.87 -3.18
C SER A 190 -2.01 -9.36 -3.27
N PHE A 191 -2.31 -10.16 -2.23
CA PHE A 191 -2.06 -11.61 -2.18
C PHE A 191 -3.35 -12.43 -2.12
N THR A 192 -4.50 -11.79 -2.31
CA THR A 192 -5.78 -12.51 -2.39
C THR A 192 -5.79 -13.39 -3.62
N GLY A 193 -6.40 -14.56 -3.55
CA GLY A 193 -6.45 -15.50 -4.68
C GLY A 193 -7.74 -16.31 -4.68
N GLN A 194 -8.16 -16.73 -5.87
CA GLN A 194 -9.28 -17.64 -6.03
C GLN A 194 -8.85 -19.06 -5.64
N LEU A 195 -9.67 -19.75 -4.86
CA LEU A 195 -9.44 -21.13 -4.44
C LEU A 195 -9.83 -22.10 -5.54
N GLY A 196 -9.02 -23.16 -5.70
CA GLY A 196 -9.30 -24.25 -6.64
C GLY A 196 -8.96 -23.96 -8.10
N THR A 197 -8.39 -22.80 -8.41
CA THR A 197 -7.78 -22.50 -9.70
C THR A 197 -6.27 -22.70 -9.57
N CYS A 198 -5.77 -23.86 -10.04
CA CYS A 198 -4.35 -24.12 -10.26
C CYS A 198 -3.99 -23.85 -11.72
#